data_AF-A0A0N9NGH4-F1
#
_entry.id   AF-A0A0N9NGH4-F1
#
_cell.length_a   1.000
_cell.length_b   1.000
_cell.length_c   1.000
_cell.angle_alpha   90.00
_cell.angle_beta   90.00
_cell.angle_gamma   90.00
#
_symmetry.space_group_name_H-M   'P 1'
#
loop_
_entity.id
_entity.type
_entity.pdbx_description
1 polymer ?
#
loop_
_entity_poly.entity_id
_entity_poly.type
_entity_poly.pdbx_seq_one_letter_code
_entity_poly.pdbx_strand_id
1 'polypeptide(L)'
;MARVEEIPDGTSDGVWTVVTRTSTYVIDFGEMTLLRAPGVGRSDDVRWEVSELRRDSQDIPLLGVKSCRVGDPAQFWVRAADDPDVRTWRVTTPVVDIERIG
;
A
#
# COMPACT_ATOMS: atom_id res chain seq x y z
N MET A 1 -12.34 9.20 -11.17
CA MET A 1 -11.37 8.81 -10.12
C MET A 1 -11.62 9.68 -8.91
N ALA A 2 -11.65 9.09 -7.72
CA ALA A 2 -12.04 9.79 -6.49
C ALA A 2 -10.88 9.70 -5.48
N ARG A 3 -10.36 10.87 -5.09
CA ARG A 3 -9.42 10.98 -3.99
C ARG A 3 -10.15 10.95 -2.67
N VAL A 4 -9.57 10.29 -1.69
CA VAL A 4 -10.14 10.14 -0.35
C VAL A 4 -9.06 10.37 0.71
N GLU A 5 -9.48 10.68 1.93
CA GLU A 5 -8.55 10.84 3.06
C GLU A 5 -8.23 9.50 3.74
N GLU A 6 -9.05 8.48 3.52
CA GLU A 6 -8.85 7.14 4.06
C GLU A 6 -9.52 6.06 3.21
N ILE A 7 -8.98 4.83 3.26
CA ILE A 7 -9.69 3.65 2.74
C ILE A 7 -10.70 3.22 3.83
N PRO A 8 -12.02 3.24 3.57
CA PRO A 8 -13.02 2.87 4.55
C PRO A 8 -12.86 1.45 5.07
N ASP A 9 -13.14 1.25 6.35
CA ASP A 9 -13.23 -0.08 6.94
C ASP A 9 -14.25 -0.95 6.20
N GLY A 10 -13.89 -2.20 5.92
CA GLY A 10 -14.76 -3.14 5.21
C GLY A 10 -14.79 -2.95 3.68
N THR A 11 -13.93 -2.11 3.10
CA THR A 11 -13.72 -2.06 1.65
C THR A 11 -13.32 -3.46 1.15
N SER A 12 -14.05 -3.97 0.15
CA SER A 12 -13.88 -5.31 -0.39
C SER A 12 -13.82 -5.36 -1.92
N ASP A 13 -13.79 -4.19 -2.58
CA ASP A 13 -13.77 -4.07 -4.03
C ASP A 13 -12.96 -2.86 -4.51
N GLY A 14 -12.68 -2.89 -5.82
CA GLY A 14 -11.98 -1.82 -6.52
C GLY A 14 -10.47 -1.86 -6.37
N VAL A 15 -9.83 -1.05 -7.22
CA VAL A 15 -8.38 -0.88 -7.24
C VAL A 15 -8.03 0.51 -6.71
N TRP A 16 -7.11 0.54 -5.76
CA TRP A 16 -6.72 1.74 -5.03
C TRP A 16 -5.22 1.98 -5.14
N THR A 17 -4.84 3.21 -5.41
CA THR A 17 -3.46 3.68 -5.28
C THR A 17 -3.30 4.40 -3.94
N VAL A 18 -2.28 4.00 -3.19
CA VAL A 18 -1.86 4.63 -1.95
C VAL A 18 -0.43 5.11 -2.13
N VAL A 19 -0.27 6.42 -2.27
CA VAL A 19 1.05 7.04 -2.34
C VAL A 19 1.50 7.32 -0.92
N THR A 20 2.71 6.90 -0.57
CA THR A 20 3.38 7.21 0.68
C THR A 20 4.60 8.08 0.41
N ARG A 21 5.25 8.57 1.47
CA ARG A 21 6.45 9.42 1.33
C ARG A 21 7.61 8.80 0.54
N THR A 22 7.64 7.48 0.39
CA THR A 22 8.76 6.76 -0.25
C THR A 22 8.33 5.78 -1.33
N SER A 23 7.05 5.49 -1.47
CA SER A 23 6.58 4.42 -2.36
C SER A 23 5.13 4.62 -2.75
N THR A 24 4.75 4.12 -3.91
CA THR A 24 3.35 3.92 -4.26
C THR A 24 2.97 2.47 -4.02
N TYR A 25 1.77 2.25 -3.52
CA TYR A 25 1.16 0.95 -3.38
C TYR A 25 -0.08 0.87 -4.24
N VAL A 26 -0.26 -0.25 -4.93
CA VAL A 26 -1.51 -0.58 -5.61
C VAL A 26 -2.16 -1.71 -4.84
N ILE A 27 -3.40 -1.49 -4.41
CA ILE A 27 -4.23 -2.45 -3.71
C ILE A 27 -5.34 -2.87 -4.66
N ASP A 28 -5.45 -4.16 -4.92
CA ASP A 28 -6.60 -4.75 -5.60
C ASP A 28 -7.40 -5.56 -4.59
N PHE A 29 -8.58 -5.06 -4.21
CA PHE A 29 -9.45 -5.79 -3.26
C PHE A 29 -10.23 -6.92 -3.92
N GLY A 30 -10.39 -6.90 -5.25
CA GLY A 30 -11.03 -7.99 -5.99
C GLY A 30 -10.13 -9.22 -6.03
N GLU A 31 -8.86 -9.02 -6.32
CA GLU A 31 -7.84 -10.08 -6.37
C GLU A 31 -7.16 -10.33 -5.02
N MET A 32 -7.39 -9.47 -4.02
CA MET A 32 -6.73 -9.49 -2.71
C MET A 32 -5.20 -9.45 -2.84
N THR A 33 -4.70 -8.49 -3.61
CA THR A 33 -3.26 -8.29 -3.83
C THR A 33 -2.79 -6.90 -3.42
N LEU A 34 -1.51 -6.81 -3.07
CA LEU A 34 -0.79 -5.59 -2.75
C LEU A 34 0.51 -5.55 -3.55
N LEU A 35 0.65 -4.57 -4.42
CA LEU A 35 1.88 -4.30 -5.17
C LEU A 35 2.55 -3.04 -4.61
N ARG A 36 3.89 -3.08 -4.45
CA ARG A 36 4.69 -1.90 -4.09
C ARG A 36 5.54 -1.46 -5.27
N ALA A 37 5.38 -0.21 -5.68
CA ALA A 37 6.24 0.49 -6.63
C ALA A 37 7.08 1.55 -5.88
N PRO A 38 8.35 1.27 -5.54
CA PRO A 38 9.22 2.21 -4.83
C PRO A 38 9.51 3.46 -5.69
N GLY A 39 9.59 4.64 -5.08
CA GLY A 39 10.00 5.89 -5.76
C GLY A 39 8.99 6.51 -6.73
N VAL A 40 7.95 5.79 -7.14
CA VAL A 40 6.89 6.31 -8.02
C VAL A 40 5.94 7.23 -7.23
N GLY A 41 5.53 8.36 -7.83
CA GLY A 41 4.51 9.26 -7.28
C GLY A 41 4.98 10.19 -6.15
N ARG A 42 6.28 10.24 -5.88
CA ARG A 42 6.85 11.05 -4.80
C ARG A 42 6.80 12.56 -5.12
N SER A 43 6.55 13.37 -4.10
CA SER A 43 6.93 14.80 -4.12
C SER A 43 8.43 14.93 -3.82
N ASP A 44 9.14 15.73 -4.61
CA ASP A 44 10.60 15.97 -4.50
C ASP A 44 11.02 16.61 -3.15
N ASP A 45 10.07 17.03 -2.33
CA ASP A 45 10.30 17.79 -1.09
C ASP A 45 10.88 16.97 0.08
N VAL A 46 11.13 15.67 -0.06
CA VAL A 46 11.50 14.84 1.10
C VAL A 46 12.75 13.96 0.88
N ARG A 47 13.78 14.19 1.72
CA ARG A 47 15.07 13.47 1.76
C ARG A 47 15.02 12.03 2.31
N TRP A 48 13.93 11.29 2.18
CA TRP A 48 13.97 9.87 2.62
C TRP A 48 14.64 9.02 1.55
N GLU A 49 15.52 8.13 1.98
CA GLU A 49 16.13 7.12 1.12
C GLU A 49 15.06 6.11 0.67
N VAL A 50 15.03 5.79 -0.61
CA VAL A 50 14.10 4.80 -1.16
C VAL A 50 14.75 3.43 -1.00
N SER A 51 14.22 2.64 -0.07
CA SER A 51 14.70 1.27 0.13
C SER A 51 14.10 0.36 -0.93
N GLU A 52 14.97 -0.33 -1.67
CA GLU A 52 14.59 -1.48 -2.49
C GLU A 52 14.27 -2.68 -1.59
N LEU A 53 13.14 -3.35 -1.84
CA LEU A 53 12.71 -4.54 -1.14
C LEU A 53 12.60 -5.71 -2.12
N ARG A 54 12.83 -6.94 -1.63
CA ARG A 54 12.85 -8.18 -2.44
C ARG A 54 11.64 -8.41 -3.36
N ARG A 55 10.48 -7.81 -3.07
CA ARG A 55 9.22 -7.95 -3.83
C ARG A 55 8.69 -6.63 -4.38
N ASP A 56 9.56 -5.66 -4.63
CA ASP A 56 9.15 -4.49 -5.39
C ASP A 56 8.71 -4.93 -6.78
N SER A 57 7.58 -4.36 -7.24
CA SER A 57 6.91 -4.72 -8.49
C SER A 57 6.39 -6.16 -8.58
N GLN A 58 6.21 -6.85 -7.44
CA GLN A 58 5.53 -8.15 -7.38
C GLN A 58 4.27 -8.06 -6.50
N ASP A 59 3.22 -8.76 -6.90
CA ASP A 59 2.01 -8.90 -6.10
C ASP A 59 2.29 -9.71 -4.83
N ILE A 60 1.86 -9.17 -3.70
CA ILE A 60 1.89 -9.84 -2.40
C ILE A 60 0.44 -10.15 -2.01
N PRO A 61 0.14 -11.38 -1.54
CA PRO A 61 -1.19 -11.68 -1.05
C PRO A 61 -1.57 -10.77 0.11
N LEU A 62 -2.63 -9.99 -0.09
CA LEU A 62 -3.25 -9.13 0.91
C LEU A 62 -4.27 -9.96 1.69
N LEU A 63 -4.27 -9.81 3.00
CA LEU A 63 -5.26 -10.41 3.89
C LEU A 63 -6.26 -9.37 4.40
N GLY A 64 -5.87 -8.11 4.40
CA GLY A 64 -6.73 -6.99 4.75
C GLY A 64 -5.94 -5.70 5.02
N VAL A 65 -6.66 -4.59 5.03
CA VAL A 65 -6.15 -3.28 5.43
C VAL A 65 -6.56 -3.04 6.89
N LYS A 66 -5.58 -2.80 7.76
CA LYS A 66 -5.83 -2.48 9.17
C LYS A 66 -6.03 -0.98 9.40
N SER A 67 -5.24 -0.16 8.70
CA SER A 67 -5.39 1.30 8.68
C SER A 67 -4.74 1.87 7.42
N CYS A 68 -5.41 2.79 6.74
CA CYS A 68 -4.85 3.51 5.61
C CYS A 68 -5.50 4.89 5.53
N ARG A 69 -4.83 5.90 6.11
CA ARG A 69 -5.30 7.29 6.21
C ARG A 69 -4.15 8.24 5.84
N VAL A 70 -4.47 9.27 5.07
CA VAL A 70 -3.52 10.34 4.72
C VAL A 70 -2.95 10.97 6.01
N GLY A 71 -1.63 11.12 6.06
CA GLY A 71 -0.89 11.63 7.23
C GLY A 71 -0.33 10.56 8.15
N ASP A 72 -0.92 9.34 8.15
CA ASP A 72 -0.50 8.24 9.02
C ASP A 72 0.23 7.13 8.24
N PRO A 73 1.10 6.34 8.88
CA PRO A 73 1.59 5.08 8.33
C PRO A 73 0.45 4.12 8.00
N ALA A 74 0.41 3.61 6.76
CA ALA A 74 -0.51 2.53 6.41
C ALA A 74 -0.05 1.21 7.03
N GLN A 75 -1.02 0.37 7.39
CA GLN A 75 -0.81 -0.96 7.97
C GLN A 75 -1.61 -2.00 7.18
N PHE A 76 -0.89 -2.95 6.60
CA PHE A 76 -1.45 -4.05 5.81
C PHE A 76 -1.17 -5.39 6.45
N TRP A 77 -2.17 -6.26 6.49
CA TRP A 77 -1.98 -7.67 6.75
C TRP A 77 -1.63 -8.38 5.45
N VAL A 78 -0.47 -9.04 5.41
CA VAL A 78 0.00 -9.76 4.23
C VAL A 78 0.52 -11.14 4.63
N ARG A 79 0.61 -12.05 3.65
CA ARG A 79 1.38 -13.29 3.83
C ARG A 79 2.88 -13.01 3.66
N ALA A 80 3.72 -13.69 4.43
CA ALA A 80 5.16 -13.53 4.33
C ALA A 80 5.67 -14.01 2.96
N ALA A 81 6.78 -13.41 2.51
CA ALA A 81 7.32 -13.68 1.18
C ALA A 81 7.86 -15.11 1.03
N ASP A 82 8.44 -15.64 2.10
CA ASP A 82 9.16 -16.92 2.10
C ASP A 82 8.35 -18.07 2.71
N ASP A 83 7.21 -17.75 3.32
CA ASP A 83 6.31 -18.72 3.96
C ASP A 83 4.84 -18.25 3.85
N PRO A 84 4.01 -18.89 3.01
CA PRO A 84 2.62 -18.50 2.79
C PRO A 84 1.71 -18.79 4.00
N ASP A 85 2.15 -19.58 4.98
CA ASP A 85 1.39 -19.86 6.20
C ASP A 85 1.65 -18.80 7.29
N VAL A 86 2.71 -18.01 7.15
CA VAL A 86 3.02 -16.91 8.06
C VAL A 86 2.29 -15.63 7.66
N ARG A 87 1.54 -15.07 8.62
CA ARG A 87 0.87 -13.77 8.50
C ARG A 87 1.73 -12.69 9.16
N THR A 88 1.94 -11.58 8.47
CA THR A 88 2.78 -10.48 8.98
C THR A 88 2.16 -9.11 8.71
N TRP A 89 2.68 -8.09 9.39
CA TRP A 89 2.34 -6.69 9.19
C TRP A 89 3.34 -6.01 8.29
N ARG A 90 2.82 -5.30 7.30
CA ARG A 90 3.60 -4.31 6.55
C ARG A 90 3.16 -2.92 7.00
N VAL A 91 4.11 -2.18 7.55
CA VAL A 91 3.94 -0.78 7.94
C VAL A 91 4.71 0.10 6.97
N THR A 92 4.05 1.12 6.43
CA THR A 92 4.64 2.03 5.45
C THR A 92 5.18 3.30 6.09
N THR A 93 5.83 4.15 5.29
CA THR A 93 5.92 5.58 5.62
C THR A 93 4.54 6.24 5.56
N PRO A 94 4.36 7.45 6.13
CA PRO A 94 3.07 8.14 6.08
C PRO A 94 2.48 8.24 4.67
N VAL A 95 1.18 7.98 4.56
CA VAL A 95 0.40 8.14 3.34
C VAL A 95 0.27 9.62 3.01
N VAL A 96 0.39 9.96 1.73
CA VAL A 96 0.27 11.33 1.21
C VAL A 96 -0.89 11.51 0.24
N ASP A 97 -1.31 10.44 -0.45
CA ASP A 97 -2.45 10.47 -1.38
C ASP A 97 -3.10 9.09 -1.44
N ILE A 98 -4.43 9.06 -1.55
CA ILE A 98 -5.22 7.86 -1.75
C ILE A 98 -6.21 8.12 -2.88
N GLU A 99 -6.20 7.25 -3.90
CA GLU A 99 -7.06 7.38 -5.07
C GLU A 99 -7.67 6.03 -5.46
N ARG A 100 -8.98 6.01 -5.74
CA ARG A 100 -9.65 4.88 -6.38
C ARG A 100 -9.57 5.00 -7.90
N ILE A 101 -9.03 3.98 -8.56
CA ILE A 101 -8.74 3.95 -10.01
C ILE A 101 -9.91 3.34 -10.82
N GLY A 102 -10.76 2.51 -10.18
CA GLY A 102 -11.91 1.84 -10.81
C GLY A 102 -13.12 1.71 -9.90
#